data_AF-A0A0Q8Q6I2-F1
#
_entry.id   AF-A0A0Q8Q6I2-F1
#
_cell.length_a   1.000
_cell.length_b   1.000
_cell.length_c   1.000
_cell.angle_alpha   90.00
_cell.angle_beta   90.00
_cell.angle_gamma   90.00
#
_symmetry.space_group_name_H-M   'P 1'
#
loop_
_entity.id
_entity.type
_entity.pdbx_description
1 polymer ?
#
loop_
_entity_poly.entity_id
_entity_poly.type
_entity_poly.pdbx_seq_one_letter_code
_entity_poly.pdbx_strand_id
1 'polypeptide(L)'
;MATKIFDHGKIERNVTLLLVLSLITVAIGGIVEIAPLFWIDSTVEKVRGMRPYTPLELAGRNIYIREGCYNCHSQMIRPFRDEVERYGHYSLAAESMYDHPFQWGSKRTGPDLARVGGRYSDEWHVQHLVDPRAVVPGSIMPSYAFLKDRELDAKHLDAHLLAMQRVGVPYSDADIAKAIEDAIAQADPDADSSDLKKRYPKAQARDFDGDPKRVTEMDALVAYLQMLGTLVDTKAAEAVEKPR
;
A
#
# COMPACT_ATOMS: atom_id res chain seq x y z
N MET A 1 -11.83 -13.94 53.13
CA MET A 1 -11.73 -15.36 52.73
C MET A 1 -11.08 -15.41 51.36
N ALA A 2 -9.80 -15.75 51.28
CA ALA A 2 -9.15 -16.01 50.00
C ALA A 2 -9.80 -17.27 49.40
N THR A 3 -10.32 -17.14 48.19
CA THR A 3 -11.02 -18.20 47.47
C THR A 3 -10.10 -19.42 47.30
N LYS A 4 -10.42 -20.52 48.00
CA LYS A 4 -9.84 -21.87 47.88
C LYS A 4 -10.05 -22.53 46.50
N ILE A 5 -10.30 -21.74 45.46
CA ILE A 5 -10.73 -22.22 44.15
C ILE A 5 -9.51 -22.50 43.24
N PHE A 6 -8.33 -21.96 43.55
CA PHE A 6 -7.10 -22.22 42.80
C PHE A 6 -5.89 -22.38 43.73
N ASP A 7 -5.35 -23.60 43.83
CA ASP A 7 -4.05 -23.88 44.43
C ASP A 7 -2.98 -23.71 43.34
N HIS A 8 -2.38 -22.51 43.28
CA HIS A 8 -1.37 -22.16 42.28
C HIS A 8 -0.16 -23.12 42.31
N GLY A 9 0.13 -23.74 43.46
CA GLY A 9 1.22 -24.71 43.60
C GLY A 9 1.04 -25.97 42.73
N LYS A 10 -0.19 -26.32 42.34
CA LYS A 10 -0.44 -27.44 41.40
C LYS A 10 -0.11 -27.08 39.96
N ILE A 11 -0.28 -25.81 39.59
CA ILE A 11 0.03 -25.29 38.24
C ILE A 11 1.55 -25.14 38.11
N GLU A 12 2.20 -24.53 39.10
CA GLU A 12 3.65 -24.30 39.10
C GLU A 12 4.48 -25.59 39.06
N ARG A 13 3.96 -26.68 39.65
CA ARG A 13 4.65 -27.98 39.69
C ARG A 13 4.38 -28.86 38.47
N ASN A 14 3.45 -28.48 37.59
CA ASN A 14 3.09 -29.26 36.40
C ASN A 14 3.35 -28.43 35.13
N VAL A 15 4.46 -28.71 34.46
CA VAL A 15 4.90 -27.99 33.26
C VAL A 15 3.85 -28.04 32.14
N THR A 16 3.18 -29.18 31.94
CA THR A 16 2.14 -29.32 30.92
C THR A 16 0.93 -28.43 31.23
N LEU A 17 0.50 -28.41 32.49
CA LEU A 17 -0.62 -27.58 32.93
C LEU A 17 -0.30 -26.08 32.80
N LEU A 18 0.90 -25.67 33.20
CA LEU A 18 1.36 -24.29 33.06
C LEU A 18 1.43 -23.87 31.57
N LEU A 19 1.95 -24.73 30.70
CA LEU A 19 2.05 -24.47 29.26
C LEU A 19 0.67 -24.27 28.63
N VAL A 20 -0.28 -25.18 28.91
CA VAL A 20 -1.64 -25.11 28.36
C VAL A 20 -2.35 -23.83 28.82
N LEU A 21 -2.28 -23.50 30.12
CA LEU A 21 -2.93 -22.30 30.65
C LEU A 21 -2.30 -21.01 30.10
N SER A 22 -0.97 -21.00 29.92
CA SER A 22 -0.27 -19.85 29.31
C SER A 22 -0.65 -19.68 27.85
N LEU A 23 -0.75 -20.77 27.09
CA LEU A 23 -1.19 -20.75 25.69
C LEU A 23 -2.61 -20.21 25.58
N ILE A 24 -3.54 -20.69 26.41
CA ILE A 24 -4.92 -20.19 26.43
C ILE A 24 -4.95 -18.69 26.74
N THR A 25 -4.18 -18.26 27.75
CA THR A 25 -4.13 -16.86 28.17
C THR A 25 -3.64 -15.94 27.04
N VAL A 26 -2.56 -16.33 26.33
CA VAL A 26 -2.03 -15.56 25.19
C VAL A 26 -2.98 -15.60 23.98
N ALA A 27 -3.63 -16.74 23.72
CA ALA A 27 -4.54 -16.90 22.60
C ALA A 27 -5.80 -16.03 22.71
N ILE A 28 -6.28 -15.76 23.93
CA ILE A 28 -7.48 -14.92 24.14
C ILE A 28 -7.30 -13.53 23.52
N GLY A 29 -6.14 -12.89 23.70
CA GLY A 29 -5.87 -11.57 23.11
C GLY A 29 -5.96 -11.59 21.59
N GLY A 30 -5.27 -12.54 20.95
CA GLY A 30 -5.31 -12.70 19.49
C GLY A 30 -6.70 -13.01 18.96
N ILE A 31 -7.47 -13.86 19.64
CA ILE A 31 -8.85 -14.19 19.23
C ILE A 31 -9.76 -12.97 19.33
N VAL A 32 -9.67 -12.18 20.40
CA VAL A 32 -10.55 -11.03 20.62
C VAL A 32 -10.23 -9.86 19.69
N GLU A 33 -8.95 -9.64 19.36
CA GLU A 33 -8.53 -8.50 18.54
C GLU A 33 -8.57 -8.81 17.03
N ILE A 34 -8.12 -10.00 16.60
CA ILE A 34 -7.94 -10.33 15.17
C ILE A 34 -9.19 -10.96 14.58
N ALA A 35 -9.79 -11.92 15.28
CA ALA A 35 -10.85 -12.75 14.71
C ALA A 35 -12.06 -11.89 14.27
N PRO A 36 -12.61 -10.96 15.10
CA PRO A 36 -13.75 -10.15 14.69
C PRO A 36 -13.52 -9.32 13.42
N LEU A 37 -12.28 -8.90 13.13
CA LEU A 37 -11.97 -8.11 11.93
C LEU A 37 -12.24 -8.85 10.61
N PHE A 38 -12.32 -10.19 10.63
CA PHE A 38 -12.69 -10.98 9.45
C PHE A 38 -14.20 -11.01 9.16
N TRP A 39 -15.06 -10.68 10.14
CA TRP A 39 -16.52 -10.78 10.00
C TRP A 39 -17.25 -9.44 10.14
N ILE A 40 -16.57 -8.39 10.62
CA ILE A 40 -17.19 -7.08 10.79
C ILE A 40 -17.07 -6.29 9.49
N ASP A 41 -18.12 -6.35 8.65
CA ASP A 41 -18.22 -5.52 7.43
C ASP A 41 -18.29 -4.01 7.74
N SER A 42 -18.58 -3.62 8.98
CA SER A 42 -18.71 -2.21 9.37
C SER A 42 -17.39 -1.49 9.61
N THR A 43 -16.25 -2.19 9.68
CA THR A 43 -14.92 -1.55 9.81
C THR A 43 -14.35 -1.12 8.47
N VAL A 44 -14.96 -1.49 7.36
CA VAL A 44 -14.55 -1.08 6.01
C VAL A 44 -15.57 -0.10 5.46
N GLU A 45 -15.19 1.16 5.32
CA GLU A 45 -16.07 2.15 4.72
C GLU A 45 -16.43 1.75 3.29
N LYS A 46 -17.71 1.86 2.93
CA LYS A 46 -18.15 1.61 1.56
C LYS A 46 -17.68 2.75 0.66
N VAL A 47 -16.46 2.63 0.12
CA VAL A 47 -15.92 3.55 -0.86
C VAL A 47 -16.27 3.10 -2.27
N ARG A 48 -16.62 4.06 -3.12
CA ARG A 48 -16.78 3.82 -4.56
C ARG A 48 -15.47 4.14 -5.27
N GLY A 49 -15.09 3.30 -6.23
CA GLY A 49 -13.98 3.59 -7.14
C GLY A 49 -12.62 3.02 -6.73
N MET A 50 -12.54 2.23 -5.65
CA MET A 50 -11.35 1.40 -5.41
C MET A 50 -11.23 0.33 -6.49
N ARG A 51 -10.00 0.14 -6.97
CA ARG A 51 -9.61 -0.91 -7.92
C ARG A 51 -8.28 -1.52 -7.48
N PRO A 52 -7.95 -2.74 -7.93
CA PRO A 52 -6.61 -3.28 -7.79
C PRO A 52 -5.56 -2.39 -8.46
N TYR A 53 -4.31 -2.51 -8.01
CA TYR A 53 -3.14 -1.93 -8.67
C TYR A 53 -3.06 -2.44 -10.12
N THR A 54 -2.65 -1.59 -11.06
CA THR A 54 -2.20 -2.09 -12.37
C THR A 54 -0.92 -2.93 -12.19
N PRO A 55 -0.51 -3.74 -13.18
CA PRO A 55 0.74 -4.49 -13.10
C PRO A 55 1.98 -3.62 -12.84
N LEU A 56 2.08 -2.45 -13.50
CA LEU A 56 3.19 -1.51 -13.29
C LEU A 56 3.15 -0.88 -11.88
N GLU A 57 1.97 -0.46 -11.41
CA GLU A 57 1.80 0.07 -10.05
C GLU A 57 2.13 -0.98 -8.98
N LEU A 58 1.75 -2.25 -9.19
CA LEU A 58 2.08 -3.35 -8.27
C LEU A 58 3.59 -3.63 -8.26
N ALA A 59 4.24 -3.58 -9.41
CA ALA A 59 5.70 -3.68 -9.48
C ALA A 59 6.38 -2.53 -8.73
N GLY A 60 5.91 -1.30 -8.91
CA GLY A 60 6.37 -0.12 -8.19
C GLY A 60 6.20 -0.23 -6.69
N ARG A 61 5.07 -0.76 -6.23
CA ARG A 61 4.81 -1.09 -4.83
C ARG A 61 5.81 -2.10 -4.28
N ASN A 62 6.13 -3.14 -5.05
CA ASN A 62 7.12 -4.14 -4.63
C ASN A 62 8.53 -3.53 -4.54
N ILE A 63 8.88 -2.60 -5.43
CA ILE A 63 10.12 -1.82 -5.35
C ILE A 63 10.10 -0.91 -4.12
N TYR A 64 8.99 -0.21 -3.84
CA TYR A 64 8.83 0.60 -2.62
C TYR A 64 9.10 -0.20 -1.34
N ILE A 65 8.60 -1.45 -1.30
CA ILE A 65 8.85 -2.38 -0.19
C ILE A 65 10.31 -2.84 -0.17
N ARG A 66 10.87 -3.24 -1.32
CA ARG A 66 12.27 -3.68 -1.46
C ARG A 66 13.26 -2.63 -0.97
N GLU A 67 13.00 -1.37 -1.31
CA GLU A 67 13.85 -0.23 -0.96
C GLU A 67 13.63 0.28 0.48
N GLY A 68 12.68 -0.30 1.20
CA GLY A 68 12.44 0.02 2.60
C GLY A 68 11.87 1.42 2.83
N CYS A 69 11.20 2.01 1.83
CA CYS A 69 10.62 3.36 1.91
C CYS A 69 9.67 3.52 3.10
N TYR A 70 8.96 2.44 3.47
CA TYR A 70 8.06 2.37 4.63
C TYR A 70 8.74 2.65 5.98
N ASN A 71 10.07 2.53 6.08
CA ASN A 71 10.81 2.87 7.31
C ASN A 71 10.90 4.38 7.56
N CYS A 72 10.66 5.19 6.52
CA CYS A 72 10.74 6.65 6.58
C CYS A 72 9.40 7.32 6.29
N HIS A 73 8.56 6.69 5.47
CA HIS A 73 7.30 7.24 4.99
C HIS A 73 6.12 6.39 5.43
N SER A 74 5.12 7.03 6.01
CA SER A 74 3.83 6.39 6.28
C SER A 74 2.86 6.56 5.13
N GLN A 75 1.92 5.63 5.02
CA GLN A 75 0.74 5.77 4.17
C GLN A 75 -0.53 5.60 5.01
N MET A 76 -0.68 6.46 6.02
CA MET A 76 -1.88 6.49 6.86
C MET A 76 -2.02 7.88 7.50
N ILE A 77 -2.95 8.67 6.97
CA ILE A 77 -3.26 10.01 7.49
C ILE A 77 -4.27 9.85 8.63
N ARG A 78 -3.94 10.41 9.81
CA ARG A 78 -4.81 10.33 11.00
C ARG A 78 -5.93 11.39 10.92
N PRO A 79 -7.08 11.16 11.59
CA PRO A 79 -8.23 12.08 11.57
C PRO A 79 -8.03 13.30 12.49
N PHE A 80 -6.89 13.97 12.36
CA PHE A 80 -6.61 15.23 13.03
C PHE A 80 -6.57 16.37 12.02
N ARG A 81 -7.06 17.54 12.42
CA ARG A 81 -7.13 18.71 11.54
C ARG A 81 -5.77 19.10 10.95
N ASP A 82 -4.71 19.06 11.74
CA ASP A 82 -3.35 19.40 11.31
C ASP A 82 -2.79 18.40 10.29
N GLU A 83 -3.11 17.11 10.42
CA GLU A 83 -2.77 16.11 9.41
C GLU A 83 -3.57 16.31 8.14
N VAL A 84 -4.86 16.62 8.26
CA VAL A 84 -5.73 16.85 7.10
C VAL A 84 -5.31 18.08 6.30
N GLU A 85 -4.97 19.17 6.98
CA GLU A 85 -4.44 20.38 6.33
C GLU A 85 -3.10 20.11 5.61
N ARG A 86 -2.27 19.20 6.12
CA ARG A 86 -0.95 18.88 5.53
C ARG A 86 -1.05 17.86 4.39
N TYR A 87 -1.77 16.77 4.60
CA TYR A 87 -1.74 15.58 3.73
C TYR A 87 -3.06 15.32 3.00
N GLY A 88 -4.12 16.07 3.28
CA GLY A 88 -5.46 15.85 2.73
C GLY A 88 -6.29 14.93 3.61
N HIS A 89 -7.44 14.47 3.12
CA HIS A 89 -8.41 13.69 3.90
C HIS A 89 -7.75 12.54 4.70
N TYR A 90 -8.27 12.20 5.88
CA TYR A 90 -7.73 11.07 6.64
C TYR A 90 -7.85 9.76 5.85
N SER A 91 -6.98 8.79 6.11
CA SER A 91 -7.02 7.51 5.39
C SER A 91 -8.24 6.71 5.82
N LEU A 92 -8.88 6.04 4.86
CA LEU A 92 -10.01 5.14 5.11
C LEU A 92 -9.52 3.69 5.08
N ALA A 93 -10.15 2.80 5.85
CA ALA A 93 -9.74 1.40 5.89
C ALA A 93 -9.83 0.74 4.50
N ALA A 94 -10.82 1.15 3.71
CA ALA A 94 -11.02 0.65 2.36
C ALA A 94 -9.92 1.03 1.35
N GLU A 95 -9.14 2.08 1.60
CA GLU A 95 -8.02 2.48 0.73
C GLU A 95 -6.89 1.43 0.74
N SER A 96 -6.75 0.67 1.82
CA SER A 96 -5.72 -0.38 1.97
C SER A 96 -6.25 -1.80 1.79
N MET A 97 -7.48 -1.98 1.30
CA MET A 97 -8.10 -3.31 1.20
C MET A 97 -7.39 -4.29 0.25
N TYR A 98 -6.60 -3.79 -0.70
CA TYR A 98 -5.79 -4.59 -1.63
C TYR A 98 -4.30 -4.58 -1.29
N ASP A 99 -3.92 -4.04 -0.13
CA ASP A 99 -2.53 -3.98 0.29
C ASP A 99 -2.09 -5.26 1.00
N HIS A 100 -1.34 -6.09 0.28
CA HIS A 100 -0.69 -7.26 0.83
C HIS A 100 0.84 -7.12 0.71
N PRO A 101 1.58 -6.84 1.80
CA PRO A 101 1.12 -6.43 3.14
C PRO A 101 0.80 -4.92 3.21
N PHE A 102 -0.02 -4.48 4.18
CA PHE A 102 -0.35 -3.07 4.40
C PHE A 102 0.89 -2.15 4.45
N GLN A 103 0.78 -0.92 3.94
CA GLN A 103 1.89 0.07 3.89
C GLN A 103 1.74 1.22 4.90
N TRP A 104 0.90 1.04 5.93
CA TRP A 104 0.80 2.02 7.00
C TRP A 104 2.15 2.09 7.72
N GLY A 105 2.70 3.30 7.85
CA GLY A 105 4.00 3.49 8.46
C GLY A 105 3.91 3.55 9.97
N SER A 106 4.99 3.14 10.63
CA SER A 106 5.18 3.29 12.09
C SER A 106 6.06 4.49 12.45
N LYS A 107 6.66 5.14 11.44
CA LYS A 107 7.58 6.27 11.60
C LYS A 107 7.41 7.27 10.44
N ARG A 108 7.67 8.54 10.73
CA ARG A 108 7.73 9.65 9.75
C ARG A 108 9.06 10.36 9.85
N THR A 109 10.08 9.82 9.17
CA THR A 109 11.34 10.53 8.91
C THR A 109 11.14 11.48 7.73
N GLY A 110 10.42 11.02 6.70
CA GLY A 110 9.86 11.84 5.64
C GLY A 110 8.34 12.04 5.81
N PRO A 111 7.71 12.83 4.92
CA PRO A 111 6.26 13.08 4.96
C PRO A 111 5.42 11.83 4.71
N ASP A 112 4.14 11.87 5.08
CA ASP A 112 3.18 10.84 4.71
C ASP A 112 2.90 10.86 3.19
N LEU A 113 2.79 9.68 2.58
CA LEU A 113 2.63 9.50 1.13
C LEU A 113 1.23 9.03 0.72
N ALA A 114 0.29 8.82 1.65
CA ALA A 114 -1.03 8.24 1.35
C ALA A 114 -1.82 9.01 0.28
N ARG A 115 -1.51 10.30 0.07
CA ARG A 115 -2.15 11.17 -0.92
C ARG A 115 -1.15 11.98 -1.73
N VAL A 116 -0.04 11.35 -2.12
CA VAL A 116 0.97 12.01 -2.96
C VAL A 116 0.58 12.04 -4.43
N GLY A 117 -0.35 11.18 -4.87
CA GLY A 117 -0.79 11.11 -6.25
C GLY A 117 -1.29 12.46 -6.78
N GLY A 118 -0.69 12.93 -7.88
CA GLY A 118 -0.99 14.22 -8.49
C GLY A 118 -0.50 15.47 -7.73
N ARG A 119 0.18 15.34 -6.59
CA ARG A 119 0.76 16.49 -5.87
C ARG A 119 2.03 17.02 -6.52
N TYR A 120 2.81 16.12 -7.12
CA TYR A 120 4.07 16.42 -7.79
C TYR A 120 4.03 15.83 -9.20
N SER A 121 4.78 16.43 -10.13
CA SER A 121 4.92 15.87 -11.47
C SER A 121 5.84 14.63 -11.45
N ASP A 122 5.78 13.83 -12.51
CA ASP A 122 6.63 12.65 -12.64
C ASP A 122 8.11 13.05 -12.68
N GLU A 123 8.44 14.13 -13.39
CA GLU A 123 9.79 14.68 -13.45
C GLU A 123 10.29 15.11 -12.07
N TRP A 124 9.42 15.68 -11.24
CA TRP A 124 9.77 16.01 -9.85
C TRP A 124 10.07 14.73 -9.06
N HIS A 125 9.25 13.69 -9.19
CA HIS A 125 9.48 12.41 -8.53
C HIS A 125 10.83 11.79 -8.95
N VAL A 126 11.11 11.77 -10.25
CA VAL A 126 12.38 11.26 -10.80
C VAL A 126 13.56 12.06 -10.25
N GLN A 127 13.53 13.39 -10.35
CA GLN A 127 14.61 14.24 -9.85
C GLN A 127 14.82 14.07 -8.35
N HIS A 128 13.73 14.02 -7.59
CA HIS A 128 13.78 13.83 -6.14
C HIS A 128 14.30 12.45 -5.76
N LEU A 129 13.93 11.38 -6.46
CA LEU A 129 14.45 10.03 -6.20
C LEU A 129 15.92 9.89 -6.61
N VAL A 130 16.35 10.54 -7.70
CA VAL A 130 17.74 10.56 -8.14
C VAL A 130 18.64 11.31 -7.17
N ASP A 131 18.29 12.54 -6.81
CA ASP A 131 19.03 13.30 -5.80
C ASP A 131 18.07 14.16 -4.95
N PRO A 132 17.60 13.62 -3.80
CA PRO A 132 16.64 14.34 -2.97
C PRO A 132 17.14 15.71 -2.52
N ARG A 133 18.46 15.87 -2.34
CA ARG A 133 19.05 17.14 -1.87
C ARG A 133 19.10 18.21 -2.98
N ALA A 134 19.08 17.82 -4.25
CA ALA A 134 19.06 18.75 -5.36
C ALA A 134 17.70 19.48 -5.46
N VAL A 135 16.61 18.79 -5.12
CA VAL A 135 15.24 19.34 -5.19
C VAL A 135 14.78 19.88 -3.83
N VAL A 136 15.18 19.24 -2.73
CA VAL A 136 14.84 19.63 -1.36
C VAL A 136 16.14 19.79 -0.56
N PRO A 137 16.71 21.00 -0.48
CA PRO A 137 17.91 21.25 0.30
C PRO A 137 17.73 20.81 1.76
N GLY A 138 18.67 20.02 2.28
CA GLY A 138 18.59 19.46 3.63
C GLY A 138 17.78 18.16 3.75
N SER A 139 17.29 17.59 2.64
CA SER A 139 16.68 16.26 2.65
C SER A 139 17.67 15.21 3.16
N ILE A 140 17.21 14.38 4.08
CA ILE A 140 17.95 13.22 4.62
C ILE A 140 17.60 11.92 3.89
N MET A 141 16.76 11.98 2.85
CA MET A 141 16.41 10.82 2.05
C MET A 141 17.64 10.31 1.26
N PRO A 142 17.86 8.98 1.20
CA PRO A 142 18.90 8.39 0.35
C PRO A 142 18.65 8.66 -1.14
N SER A 143 19.71 8.60 -1.94
CA SER A 143 19.58 8.60 -3.40
C SER A 143 19.18 7.21 -3.89
N TYR A 144 18.25 7.18 -4.84
CA TYR A 144 17.77 5.99 -5.55
C TYR A 144 18.01 6.10 -7.06
N ALA A 145 19.07 6.82 -7.47
CA ALA A 145 19.39 7.05 -8.89
C ALA A 145 19.51 5.76 -9.71
N PHE A 146 19.95 4.66 -9.09
CA PHE A 146 20.10 3.36 -9.73
C PHE A 146 18.79 2.77 -10.27
N LEU A 147 17.62 3.22 -9.79
CA LEU A 147 16.32 2.78 -10.31
C LEU A 147 16.13 3.17 -11.78
N LYS A 148 16.78 4.25 -12.22
CA LYS A 148 16.78 4.68 -13.62
C LYS A 148 17.62 3.75 -14.50
N ASP A 149 18.71 3.21 -13.96
CA ASP A 149 19.63 2.33 -14.69
C ASP A 149 19.13 0.88 -14.76
N ARG A 150 18.16 0.49 -13.92
CA ARG A 150 17.60 -0.87 -13.88
C ARG A 150 16.32 -0.97 -14.70
N GLU A 151 16.33 -1.88 -15.66
CA GLU A 151 15.12 -2.28 -16.38
C GLU A 151 14.19 -3.08 -15.46
N LEU A 152 12.89 -2.90 -15.64
CA LEU A 152 11.88 -3.63 -14.88
C LEU A 152 11.88 -5.11 -15.29
N ASP A 153 12.02 -6.02 -14.32
CA ASP A 153 11.80 -7.44 -14.56
C ASP A 153 10.30 -7.76 -14.67
N ALA A 154 9.77 -7.62 -15.89
CA ALA A 154 8.37 -7.83 -16.17
C ALA A 154 7.97 -9.31 -16.32
N LYS A 155 8.92 -10.27 -16.28
CA LYS A 155 8.69 -11.67 -16.66
C LYS A 155 7.69 -12.42 -15.78
N HIS A 156 7.48 -11.95 -14.55
CA HIS A 156 6.68 -12.64 -13.53
C HIS A 156 5.53 -11.78 -12.98
N LEU A 157 5.14 -10.72 -13.69
CA LEU A 157 4.02 -9.87 -13.27
C LEU A 157 2.69 -10.63 -13.26
N ASP A 158 2.51 -11.59 -14.17
CA ASP A 158 1.38 -12.53 -14.17
C ASP A 158 1.33 -13.35 -12.86
N ALA A 159 2.46 -13.89 -12.42
CA ALA A 159 2.57 -14.65 -11.18
C ALA A 159 2.31 -13.77 -9.94
N HIS A 160 2.71 -12.50 -9.98
CA HIS A 160 2.40 -11.53 -8.92
C HIS A 160 0.89 -11.27 -8.84
N LEU A 161 0.24 -11.01 -9.98
CA LEU A 161 -1.21 -10.80 -10.03
C LEU A 161 -1.98 -12.05 -9.59
N LEU A 162 -1.54 -13.24 -10.02
CA LEU A 162 -2.11 -14.52 -9.59
C LEU A 162 -1.98 -14.72 -8.07
N ALA A 163 -0.85 -14.36 -7.48
CA ALA A 163 -0.67 -14.42 -6.03
C ALA A 163 -1.62 -13.46 -5.30
N MET A 164 -1.78 -12.23 -5.81
CA MET A 164 -2.74 -11.25 -5.28
C MET A 164 -4.19 -11.72 -5.43
N GLN A 165 -4.52 -12.36 -6.57
CA GLN A 165 -5.83 -12.96 -6.81
C GLN A 165 -6.15 -14.04 -5.76
N ARG A 166 -5.18 -14.89 -5.42
CA ARG A 166 -5.33 -15.95 -4.41
C ARG A 166 -5.59 -15.41 -2.99
N VAL A 167 -5.14 -14.19 -2.67
CA VAL A 167 -5.41 -13.54 -1.38
C VAL A 167 -6.66 -12.65 -1.40
N GLY A 168 -7.43 -12.68 -2.49
CA GLY A 168 -8.75 -12.05 -2.59
C GLY A 168 -8.79 -10.73 -3.36
N VAL A 169 -7.68 -10.29 -3.97
CA VAL A 169 -7.71 -9.12 -4.86
C VAL A 169 -8.43 -9.48 -6.16
N PRO A 170 -9.42 -8.71 -6.64
CA PRO A 170 -10.29 -9.10 -7.74
C PRO A 170 -9.64 -8.87 -9.12
N TYR A 171 -8.48 -9.48 -9.38
CA TYR A 171 -7.92 -9.59 -10.73
C TYR A 171 -8.71 -10.64 -11.53
N SER A 172 -9.04 -10.32 -12.78
CA SER A 172 -9.60 -11.27 -13.74
C SER A 172 -8.50 -12.10 -14.42
N ASP A 173 -8.86 -13.22 -15.04
CA ASP A 173 -7.91 -14.02 -15.84
C ASP A 173 -7.33 -13.20 -17.01
N ALA A 174 -8.09 -12.24 -17.53
CA ALA A 174 -7.62 -11.32 -18.57
C ALA A 174 -6.55 -10.35 -18.03
N ASP A 175 -6.70 -9.87 -16.79
CA ASP A 175 -5.68 -9.02 -16.14
C ASP A 175 -4.37 -9.76 -15.96
N ILE A 176 -4.44 -11.03 -15.53
CA ILE A 176 -3.25 -11.89 -15.35
C ILE A 176 -2.60 -12.17 -16.71
N ALA A 177 -3.38 -12.54 -17.72
CA ALA A 177 -2.87 -12.86 -19.06
C ALA A 177 -2.21 -11.66 -19.75
N LYS A 178 -2.70 -10.44 -19.50
CA LYS A 178 -2.18 -9.20 -20.08
C LYS A 178 -1.15 -8.49 -19.20
N ALA A 179 -0.79 -9.03 -18.04
CA ALA A 179 -0.01 -8.32 -17.03
C ALA A 179 1.27 -7.66 -17.55
N ILE A 180 2.00 -8.37 -18.41
CA ILE A 180 3.26 -7.89 -19.00
C ILE A 180 3.01 -6.81 -20.06
N GLU A 181 2.07 -7.06 -20.97
CA GLU A 181 1.66 -6.10 -22.02
C GLU A 181 1.16 -4.80 -21.39
N ASP A 182 0.32 -4.92 -20.37
CA ASP A 182 -0.23 -3.80 -19.60
C ASP A 182 0.84 -2.97 -18.92
N ALA A 183 1.83 -3.61 -18.29
CA ALA A 183 2.91 -2.88 -17.61
C ALA A 183 3.72 -2.05 -18.61
N ILE A 184 4.01 -2.62 -19.79
CA ILE A 184 4.76 -1.94 -20.84
C ILE A 184 3.92 -0.82 -21.45
N ALA A 185 2.69 -1.11 -21.83
CA ALA A 185 1.77 -0.13 -22.42
C ALA A 185 1.42 1.02 -21.47
N GLN A 186 1.57 0.82 -20.15
CA GLN A 186 1.35 1.87 -19.17
C GLN A 186 2.52 2.88 -19.13
N ALA A 187 3.76 2.42 -19.33
CA ALA A 187 4.94 3.29 -19.33
C ALA A 187 5.29 3.85 -20.73
N ASP A 188 4.74 3.25 -21.79
CA ASP A 188 4.98 3.69 -23.17
C ASP A 188 3.93 4.73 -23.62
N PRO A 189 4.32 6.00 -23.89
CA PRO A 189 3.39 7.03 -24.35
C PRO A 189 2.79 6.77 -25.73
N ASP A 190 3.40 5.93 -26.56
CA ASP A 190 2.97 5.62 -27.92
C ASP A 190 2.10 4.33 -27.98
N ALA A 191 2.03 3.56 -26.88
CA ALA A 191 1.26 2.33 -26.82
C ALA A 191 -0.26 2.55 -26.63
N ASP A 192 -1.07 1.62 -27.16
CA ASP A 192 -2.51 1.62 -26.94
C ASP A 192 -2.87 1.15 -25.51
N SER A 193 -3.03 2.11 -24.61
CA SER A 193 -3.46 1.89 -23.22
C SER A 193 -4.99 1.88 -23.03
N SER A 194 -5.78 1.82 -24.12
CA SER A 194 -7.25 1.94 -24.03
C SER A 194 -7.90 0.76 -23.32
N ASP A 195 -7.41 -0.46 -23.54
CA ASP A 195 -7.89 -1.67 -22.85
C ASP A 195 -7.51 -1.65 -21.37
N LEU A 196 -6.25 -1.29 -21.05
CA LEU A 196 -5.76 -1.10 -19.69
C LEU A 196 -6.66 -0.13 -18.92
N LYS A 197 -6.95 1.05 -19.48
CA LYS A 197 -7.78 2.08 -18.85
C LYS A 197 -9.24 1.65 -18.64
N LYS A 198 -9.74 0.72 -19.44
CA LYS A 198 -11.07 0.11 -19.25
C LYS A 198 -11.09 -0.86 -18.08
N ARG A 199 -10.06 -1.73 -17.97
CA ARG A 199 -9.95 -2.71 -16.87
C ARG A 199 -9.53 -2.06 -15.54
N TYR A 200 -8.72 -1.02 -15.61
CA TYR A 200 -8.25 -0.23 -14.47
C TYR A 200 -8.68 1.24 -14.59
N PRO A 201 -9.92 1.59 -14.19
CA PRO A 201 -10.38 2.98 -14.20
C PRO A 201 -9.44 3.92 -13.44
N LYS A 202 -9.21 5.13 -13.94
CA LYS A 202 -8.23 6.12 -13.43
C LYS A 202 -6.75 5.75 -13.60
N ALA A 203 -6.40 4.59 -14.15
CA ALA A 203 -5.01 4.30 -14.50
C ALA A 203 -4.45 5.36 -15.45
N GLN A 204 -3.25 5.82 -15.15
CA GLN A 204 -2.49 6.74 -15.99
C GLN A 204 -1.54 5.92 -16.85
N ALA A 205 -1.38 6.30 -18.11
CA ALA A 205 -0.42 5.70 -19.02
C ALA A 205 0.30 6.81 -19.79
N ARG A 206 1.62 6.87 -19.63
CA ARG A 206 2.56 7.89 -20.13
C ARG A 206 3.99 7.49 -19.74
N ASP A 207 4.96 8.19 -20.28
CA ASP A 207 6.35 8.13 -19.82
C ASP A 207 6.47 8.71 -18.39
N PHE A 208 6.94 7.89 -17.44
CA PHE A 208 7.04 8.28 -16.03
C PHE A 208 8.47 8.66 -15.62
N ASP A 209 9.50 8.15 -16.30
CA ASP A 209 10.90 8.40 -15.94
C ASP A 209 11.68 9.33 -16.90
N GLY A 210 11.08 9.65 -18.05
CA GLY A 210 11.63 10.51 -19.09
C GLY A 210 12.46 9.77 -20.15
N ASP A 211 12.45 8.43 -20.17
CA ASP A 211 13.10 7.59 -21.19
C ASP A 211 12.10 6.56 -21.79
N PRO A 212 11.36 6.94 -22.85
CA PRO A 212 10.31 6.08 -23.42
C PRO A 212 10.85 4.83 -24.14
N LYS A 213 12.18 4.64 -24.22
CA LYS A 213 12.79 3.52 -24.96
C LYS A 213 12.78 2.21 -24.17
N ARG A 214 12.55 2.27 -22.87
CA ARG A 214 12.65 1.15 -21.94
C ARG A 214 11.73 1.40 -20.75
N VAL A 215 11.32 0.31 -20.10
CA VAL A 215 10.55 0.40 -18.85
C VAL A 215 11.48 0.10 -17.70
N THR A 216 11.62 1.04 -16.77
CA THR A 216 12.57 0.95 -15.67
C THR A 216 11.88 0.70 -14.32
N GLU A 217 12.69 0.40 -13.31
CA GLU A 217 12.22 0.39 -11.93
C GLU A 217 11.77 1.78 -11.46
N MET A 218 12.31 2.85 -12.07
CA MET A 218 11.87 4.23 -11.80
C MET A 218 10.44 4.44 -12.31
N ASP A 219 10.12 4.01 -13.53
CA ASP A 219 8.75 4.11 -14.07
C ASP A 219 7.73 3.45 -13.15
N ALA A 220 8.04 2.23 -12.73
CA ALA A 220 7.18 1.45 -11.86
C ALA A 220 6.94 2.17 -10.53
N LEU A 221 8.01 2.65 -9.87
CA LEU A 221 7.90 3.35 -8.60
C LEU A 221 7.11 4.67 -8.71
N VAL A 222 7.34 5.45 -9.77
CA VAL A 222 6.61 6.70 -10.02
C VAL A 222 5.13 6.41 -10.30
N ALA A 223 4.82 5.40 -11.12
CA ALA A 223 3.44 4.96 -11.37
C ALA A 223 2.71 4.58 -10.08
N TYR A 224 3.38 3.85 -9.17
CA TYR A 224 2.84 3.52 -7.85
C TYR A 224 2.55 4.79 -7.03
N LEU A 225 3.53 5.69 -6.89
CA LEU A 225 3.39 6.94 -6.12
C LEU A 225 2.27 7.82 -6.68
N GLN A 226 2.14 7.91 -8.00
CA GLN A 226 1.11 8.70 -8.67
C GLN A 226 -0.31 8.16 -8.44
N MET A 227 -0.45 6.86 -8.13
CA MET A 227 -1.74 6.27 -7.84
C MET A 227 -2.21 6.59 -6.40
N LEU A 228 -1.28 6.71 -5.44
CA LEU A 228 -1.61 6.83 -4.01
C LEU A 228 -2.61 7.94 -3.70
N GLY A 229 -3.75 7.53 -3.15
CA GLY A 229 -4.81 8.43 -2.67
C GLY A 229 -5.73 9.00 -3.76
N THR A 230 -5.65 8.51 -5.00
CA THR A 230 -6.44 9.03 -6.14
C THR A 230 -7.74 8.26 -6.43
N LEU A 231 -7.86 7.04 -5.89
CA LEU A 231 -8.96 6.13 -6.24
C LEU A 231 -10.27 6.48 -5.53
N VAL A 232 -10.21 6.86 -4.26
CA VAL A 232 -11.39 7.16 -3.45
C VAL A 232 -11.83 8.61 -3.63
N ASP A 233 -13.15 8.82 -3.77
CA ASP A 233 -13.75 10.14 -3.62
C ASP A 233 -13.93 10.46 -2.13
N THR A 234 -13.01 11.25 -1.59
CA THR A 234 -12.98 11.59 -0.16
C THR A 234 -14.12 12.53 0.24
N LYS A 235 -14.70 13.29 -0.69
CA LYS A 235 -15.82 14.20 -0.38
C LYS A 235 -17.13 13.45 -0.14
N ALA A 236 -17.29 12.28 -0.76
CA ALA A 236 -18.43 11.41 -0.52
C ALA A 236 -18.38 10.74 0.87
N ALA A 237 -17.19 10.59 1.45
CA ALA A 237 -16.98 9.96 2.76
C ALA A 237 -17.17 10.93 3.95
N GLU A 238 -17.00 12.25 3.74
CA GLU A 238 -17.21 13.28 4.78
C GLU A 238 -18.62 13.28 5.39
N ALA A 239 -19.61 12.72 4.70
CA ALA A 239 -21.02 12.77 5.13
C ALA A 239 -21.37 11.81 6.29
N VAL A 240 -20.46 10.92 6.72
CA VAL A 240 -20.80 9.86 7.70
C VAL A 240 -20.50 10.25 9.15
N GLU A 241 -19.60 11.19 9.40
CA GLU A 241 -19.19 11.56 10.77
C GLU A 241 -19.60 12.99 11.12
N LYS A 242 -20.88 13.17 11.48
CA LYS A 242 -21.24 14.32 12.33
C LYS A 242 -20.76 13.99 13.75
N PRO A 243 -19.87 14.81 14.36
CA PRO A 243 -19.54 14.64 15.76
C PRO A 243 -20.84 14.75 16.58
N ARG A 244 -21.05 13.81 17.50
CA ARG A 244 -22.11 13.95 18.51
C ARG A 244 -21.76 15.06 19.49
#